data_AF-A0A939W883-F1
#
_entry.id   AF-A0A939W883-F1
#
_cell.length_a   1.000
_cell.length_b   1.000
_cell.length_c   1.000
_cell.angle_alpha   90.00
_cell.angle_beta   90.00
_cell.angle_gamma   90.00
#
_symmetry.space_group_name_H-M   'P 1'
#
loop_
_entity.id
_entity.type
_entity.pdbx_description
1 polymer ?
#
loop_
_entity_poly.entity_id
_entity_poly.type
_entity_poly.pdbx_seq_one_letter_code
_entity_poly.pdbx_strand_id
1 'polypeptide(L)' 'LARRLAGLAGQGKLDEVELAGLCTDICVVSNALLIKAFLPEIPLAVDASACGGTTPARHEEALSVMASCQIAVRR' A
#
# COMPACT_ATOMS: atom_id res chain seq x y z
N LEU A 1 -3.35 -8.51 -7.32
CA LEU A 1 -2.44 -8.61 -6.15
C LEU A 1 -3.17 -9.02 -4.87
N ALA A 2 -4.13 -8.22 -4.38
CA ALA A 2 -4.83 -8.45 -3.09
C ALA A 2 -5.36 -9.89 -2.88
N ARG A 3 -6.05 -10.48 -3.87
CA ARG A 3 -6.54 -11.88 -3.78
C ARG A 3 -5.44 -12.89 -3.50
N ARG A 4 -4.24 -12.71 -4.09
CA ARG A 4 -3.11 -13.61 -3.88
C ARG A 4 -2.57 -13.47 -2.46
N LEU A 5 -2.47 -12.25 -1.95
CA LEU A 5 -2.04 -11.98 -0.57
C LEU A 5 -3.04 -12.55 0.44
N ALA A 6 -4.35 -12.44 0.17
CA ALA A 6 -5.38 -13.07 1.00
C ALA A 6 -5.21 -14.59 1.11
N GLY A 7 -4.82 -15.26 0.01
CA GLY A 7 -4.50 -16.68 0.03
C GLY A 7 -3.27 -17.04 0.89
N LEU A 8 -2.27 -16.16 0.96
CA LEU A 8 -1.09 -16.35 1.82
C LEU A 8 -1.42 -16.09 3.30
N ALA A 9 -2.21 -15.05 3.58
CA ALA A 9 -2.69 -14.73 4.92
C ALA A 9 -3.54 -15.87 5.50
N GLY A 10 -4.45 -16.45 4.70
CA GLY A 10 -5.26 -17.60 5.13
C GLY A 10 -4.46 -18.87 5.41
N GLN A 11 -3.20 -18.94 4.97
CA GLN A 11 -2.26 -20.02 5.30
C GLN A 11 -1.35 -19.68 6.48
N GLY A 12 -1.50 -18.50 7.09
CA GLY A 12 -0.59 -18.01 8.14
C GLY A 12 0.83 -17.73 7.65
N LYS A 13 1.00 -17.39 6.36
CA LYS A 13 2.32 -17.14 5.72
C LYS A 13 2.54 -15.68 5.34
N LEU A 14 1.83 -14.77 5.98
CA LEU A 14 1.91 -13.34 5.69
C LEU A 14 1.71 -12.56 6.98
N ASP A 15 2.81 -11.98 7.49
CA ASP A 15 2.80 -11.20 8.73
C ASP A 15 2.62 -9.70 8.46
N GLU A 16 3.22 -9.18 7.39
CA GLU A 16 3.17 -7.78 6.97
C GLU A 16 3.28 -7.68 5.44
N VAL A 17 2.77 -6.59 4.87
CA VAL A 17 3.00 -6.19 3.48
C VAL A 17 3.67 -4.82 3.45
N GLU A 18 4.76 -4.70 2.70
CA GLU A 18 5.34 -3.41 2.34
C GLU A 18 5.25 -3.22 0.81
N LEU A 19 4.79 -2.04 0.39
CA LEU A 19 4.62 -1.68 -1.01
C LEU A 19 5.65 -0.62 -1.43
N ALA A 20 6.15 -0.77 -2.64
CA ALA A 20 6.93 0.23 -3.36
C ALA A 20 6.62 0.14 -4.86
N GLY A 21 6.92 1.20 -5.62
CA GLY A 21 6.79 1.20 -7.07
C GLY A 21 6.19 2.47 -7.67
N LEU A 22 5.81 2.41 -8.95
CA LEU A 22 5.33 3.54 -9.74
C LEU A 22 3.99 3.22 -10.42
N CYS A 23 3.03 4.15 -10.52
CA CYS A 23 3.00 5.51 -9.94
C CYS A 23 2.30 5.53 -8.56
N THR A 24 2.75 6.37 -7.64
CA THR A 24 2.19 6.47 -6.28
C THR A 24 0.70 6.77 -6.27
N ASP A 25 0.30 7.74 -7.10
CA ASP A 25 -1.05 8.28 -7.28
C ASP A 25 -1.95 7.46 -8.23
N ILE A 26 -1.46 6.32 -8.72
CA ILE A 26 -2.23 5.44 -9.61
C ILE A 26 -2.18 4.01 -9.08
N CYS A 27 -1.09 3.29 -9.34
CA CYS A 27 -1.01 1.86 -9.09
C CYS A 27 -0.72 1.56 -7.61
N VAL A 28 0.14 2.35 -6.95
CA VAL A 28 0.51 2.07 -5.56
C VAL A 28 -0.69 2.34 -4.64
N VAL A 29 -1.29 3.53 -4.70
CA VAL A 29 -2.48 3.86 -3.89
C VAL A 29 -3.63 2.89 -4.16
N SER A 30 -3.92 2.55 -5.43
CA SER A 30 -5.00 1.61 -5.75
C SER A 30 -4.75 0.22 -5.17
N ASN A 31 -3.53 -0.31 -5.29
CA ASN A 31 -3.19 -1.61 -4.70
C ASN A 31 -3.19 -1.55 -3.17
N ALA A 32 -2.66 -0.50 -2.56
CA ALA A 32 -2.61 -0.35 -1.12
C ALA A 32 -4.01 -0.35 -0.50
N LEU A 33 -4.93 0.44 -1.06
CA LEU A 33 -6.32 0.49 -0.60
C LEU A 33 -7.04 -0.84 -0.79
N LEU A 34 -6.84 -1.52 -1.93
CA LEU A 34 -7.42 -2.85 -2.16
C LEU A 34 -6.86 -3.91 -1.20
N ILE A 35 -5.55 -3.87 -0.93
CA ILE A 35 -4.93 -4.81 0.02
C ILE A 35 -5.48 -4.55 1.42
N LYS A 36 -5.53 -3.30 1.87
CA LYS A 36 -6.09 -2.95 3.17
C LYS A 36 -7.55 -3.38 3.31
N ALA A 37 -8.35 -3.23 2.25
CA ALA A 37 -9.75 -3.68 2.25
C ALA A 37 -9.90 -5.21 2.32
N PHE A 38 -9.00 -5.97 1.68
CA PHE A 38 -9.02 -7.44 1.72
C PHE A 38 -8.40 -8.03 2.99
N LEU A 39 -7.45 -7.32 3.59
CA LEU A 39 -6.64 -7.75 4.71
C LEU A 39 -6.59 -6.65 5.79
N PRO A 40 -7.74 -6.33 6.42
CA PRO A 40 -7.84 -5.19 7.34
C PRO A 40 -6.88 -5.29 8.52
N GLU A 41 -6.64 -6.51 9.01
CA GLU A 41 -5.81 -6.77 10.20
C GLU A 41 -4.32 -6.97 9.88
N ILE A 42 -3.94 -7.15 8.62
CA ILE A 42 -2.53 -7.32 8.26
C ILE A 42 -1.87 -5.93 8.21
N PRO A 43 -0.76 -5.71 8.95
CA PRO A 43 0.06 -4.52 8.81
C PRO A 43 0.43 -4.26 7.35
N LEU A 44 0.20 -3.03 6.89
CA LEU A 44 0.49 -2.60 5.54
C LEU A 44 1.25 -1.28 5.59
N ALA A 45 2.39 -1.24 4.90
CA ALA A 45 3.21 -0.05 4.75
C ALA A 45 3.49 0.26 3.27
N VAL A 46 3.84 1.52 3.00
CA VAL A 46 4.41 1.97 1.73
C VAL A 46 5.74 2.66 1.99
N ASP A 47 6.78 2.28 1.24
CA ASP A 47 8.06 2.99 1.21
C ASP A 47 7.96 4.17 0.22
N ALA A 48 7.84 5.38 0.75
CA ALA A 48 7.75 6.60 -0.04
C ALA A 48 9.03 6.90 -0.81
N SER A 49 10.20 6.52 -0.28
CA SER A 49 11.51 6.75 -0.91
C SER A 49 11.71 5.89 -2.16
N ALA A 50 11.05 4.71 -2.20
CA ALA A 50 11.02 3.80 -3.33
C ALA A 50 9.76 3.98 -4.23
N CYS A 51 9.08 5.12 -4.11
CA CYS A 51 7.87 5.47 -4.84
C CYS A 51 8.01 6.79 -5.61
N GLY A 52 7.13 7.02 -6.58
CA GLY A 52 7.08 8.24 -7.36
C GLY A 52 5.72 8.46 -8.00
N GLY A 53 5.13 9.64 -7.80
CA GLY A 53 3.86 10.03 -8.41
C GLY A 53 4.02 10.67 -9.79
N THR A 54 2.92 10.86 -10.50
CA THR A 54 2.94 11.57 -11.80
C THR A 54 3.38 13.04 -11.67
N THR A 55 3.22 13.63 -10.49
CA THR A 55 3.84 14.89 -10.06
C THR A 55 4.21 14.78 -8.57
N PRO A 56 5.12 15.64 -8.04
CA PRO A 56 5.43 15.66 -6.61
C PRO A 56 4.19 15.92 -5.73
N ALA A 57 3.30 16.81 -6.15
CA ALA A 57 2.06 17.10 -5.40
C ALA A 57 1.15 15.87 -5.30
N ARG A 58 0.95 15.16 -6.43
CA ARG A 58 0.11 13.95 -6.45
C ARG A 58 0.72 12.79 -5.67
N HIS A 59 2.04 12.68 -5.65
CA HIS A 59 2.75 11.71 -4.80
C HIS A 59 2.37 11.92 -3.33
N GLU A 60 2.50 13.14 -2.80
CA GLU A 60 2.17 13.45 -1.40
C GLU A 60 0.68 13.28 -1.08
N GLU A 61 -0.22 13.70 -1.99
CA GLU A 61 -1.66 13.50 -1.82
C GLU A 61 -2.03 12.02 -1.72
N ALA A 62 -1.44 11.18 -2.57
CA ALA A 62 -1.65 9.74 -2.54
C ALA A 62 -1.10 9.09 -1.26
N LEU A 63 0.07 9.52 -0.77
CA LEU A 63 0.61 9.11 0.53
C LEU A 63 -0.33 9.51 1.68
N SER A 64 -0.91 10.71 1.64
CA SER A 64 -1.88 11.18 2.64
C SER A 64 -3.18 10.35 2.65
N VAL A 65 -3.67 9.94 1.48
CA VAL A 65 -4.82 9.03 1.37
C VAL A 65 -4.50 7.68 2.00
N MET A 66 -3.33 7.11 1.68
CA MET A 66 -2.91 5.84 2.28
C MET A 66 -2.79 5.93 3.82
N ALA A 67 -2.17 6.99 4.33
CA ALA A 67 -2.07 7.23 5.78
C ALA A 67 -3.45 7.31 6.46
N SER A 68 -4.43 7.96 5.82
CA SER A 68 -5.81 8.04 6.32
C SER A 68 -6.50 6.67 6.41
N CYS A 69 -6.06 5.71 5.61
CA CYS A 69 -6.55 4.33 5.60
C CYS A 69 -5.71 3.38 6.46
N GLN A 70 -4.98 3.90 7.45
CA GLN A 70 -4.14 3.11 8.36
C GLN A 70 -3.06 2.30 7.62
N ILE A 71 -2.55 2.83 6.52
CA ILE A 71 -1.36 2.31 5.83
C ILE A 71 -0.17 3.16 6.29
N ALA A 72 0.86 2.53 6.84
CA ALA A 72 2.03 3.24 7.34
C ALA A 72 2.85 3.81 6.17
N VAL A 73 3.18 5.09 6.22
CA VAL A 73 4.08 5.73 5.24
C VAL A 73 5.49 5.76 5.83
N ARG A 74 6.40 4.97 5.25
CA ARG A 74 7.82 4.92 5.61
C ARG A 74 8.61 5.84 4.68
N ARG A 75 9.62 6.54 5.21
CA ARG A 75 10.45 7.52 4.50
C ARG A 75 11.92 7.25 4.74
#